data_AF-A0A1G1VD57-F1
#
_entry.id   AF-A0A1G1VD57-F1
#
_cell.length_a   1.000
_cell.length_b   1.000
_cell.length_c   1.000
_cell.angle_alpha   90.00
_cell.angle_beta   90.00
_cell.angle_gamma   90.00
#
_symmetry.space_group_name_H-M   'P 1'
#
loop_
_entity.id
_entity.type
_entity.pdbx_description
1 polymer ?
#
loop_
_entity_poly.entity_id
_entity_poly.type
_entity_poly.pdbx_seq_one_letter_code
_entity_poly.pdbx_strand_id
1 'polypeptide(L)'
;MGEGPLFSRRQIVAFLVAPHAASGAGVLIRRELYHQVNKPGAPPSVTSATFPEPIGIIIPEIEIIDGIEVFCLKNKIRVKQDMVKITHGLDKGFEERLKLKARNEGKDIPKNNWDKRQELLDPNKRYLDVCVKRSVWDKFMKEEGENAGINLAAWLKLHIELLNQAIEKNPVKSNLRAELKRIIVFDDYYPEDPSNGHNFGPYPLDIDARWQMWGDYRGDRDPKTGKQTKSAYLGDYIVATKDKVINVKVDYALIHEWCHLLFNYMDEYTQEVANHPNVLDFRINRAGGGVDSVSSGSDFTPWFGADLKRTEKLRIRGYYTDPRGGGQIGYKEAPEVAHAVWSEHPETCRIKFVDSEGIPIKGAVSVSKVYTEGDYYAEKNFIVAQHAQLDDGTFLVNSPRWFTPNYRPEDVAIYPTNWYLEITEGNQITYMLNIPAAMFNLSKIVGNIDNVTYTITMLSKPVPKGNIKTQWLDMGEESYRENTIHNRAPYAKTRIVGTNIDFIWSLDKK
;
A
#
# COMPACT_ATOMS: atom_id res chain seq x y z
N MET A 1 -45.05 -6.71 54.71
CA MET A 1 -43.81 -7.04 55.45
C MET A 1 -42.93 -7.85 54.50
N GLY A 2 -41.64 -7.51 54.35
CA GLY A 2 -40.70 -8.20 53.44
C GLY A 2 -41.04 -7.97 51.96
N GLU A 3 -40.42 -7.08 51.18
CA GLU A 3 -38.98 -6.89 50.91
C GLU A 3 -38.31 -8.16 50.34
N GLY A 4 -37.79 -8.17 49.11
CA GLY A 4 -37.79 -7.11 48.08
C GLY A 4 -37.59 -7.66 46.65
N PRO A 5 -37.86 -6.85 45.60
CA PRO A 5 -38.07 -7.38 44.26
C PRO A 5 -36.91 -7.19 43.27
N LEU A 6 -36.77 -8.19 42.40
CA LEU A 6 -36.53 -8.11 40.95
C LEU A 6 -35.53 -7.06 40.39
N PHE A 7 -34.46 -7.60 39.79
CA PHE A 7 -33.57 -6.93 38.84
C PHE A 7 -34.30 -6.11 37.77
N SER A 8 -33.77 -4.92 37.45
CA SER A 8 -34.30 -4.11 36.35
C SER A 8 -33.24 -3.21 35.66
N ARG A 9 -33.23 -3.31 34.33
CA ARG A 9 -32.98 -2.27 33.30
C ARG A 9 -31.55 -1.81 32.94
N ARG A 10 -31.41 -1.59 31.62
CA ARG A 10 -30.34 -0.90 30.88
C ARG A 10 -30.57 0.62 30.88
N GLN A 11 -29.50 1.40 30.66
CA GLN A 11 -29.34 2.70 29.94
C GLN A 11 -28.24 3.53 30.65
N ILE A 12 -27.06 3.77 30.07
CA ILE A 12 -26.70 4.73 28.99
C ILE A 12 -26.83 6.21 29.41
N VAL A 13 -25.69 6.93 29.38
CA VAL A 13 -25.42 8.36 29.01
C VAL A 13 -23.97 8.62 29.50
N ALA A 14 -22.93 9.03 28.76
CA ALA A 14 -22.72 9.87 27.56
C ALA A 14 -22.26 11.32 27.86
N PHE A 15 -20.97 11.60 27.58
CA PHE A 15 -20.37 12.85 27.07
C PHE A 15 -20.27 14.17 27.89
N LEU A 16 -19.38 15.05 27.36
CA LEU A 16 -19.17 16.51 27.58
C LEU A 16 -18.26 16.90 28.79
N VAL A 17 -17.28 17.83 28.73
CA VAL A 17 -16.70 18.71 27.66
C VAL A 17 -15.15 18.84 27.83
N ALA A 18 -14.46 19.41 26.82
CA ALA A 18 -13.10 20.01 26.84
C ALA A 18 -13.13 21.46 27.45
N PRO A 19 -12.16 22.41 27.29
CA PRO A 19 -10.86 22.41 26.57
C PRO A 19 -9.66 23.13 27.28
N HIS A 20 -8.54 23.30 26.55
CA HIS A 20 -7.42 24.29 26.63
C HIS A 20 -7.13 25.05 27.96
N ALA A 21 -5.87 25.26 28.38
CA ALA A 21 -4.87 26.07 27.66
C ALA A 21 -3.47 26.13 28.34
N ALA A 22 -2.47 26.52 27.55
CA ALA A 22 -1.32 27.41 27.86
C ALA A 22 -0.38 27.18 29.08
N SER A 23 0.91 27.06 28.74
CA SER A 23 2.07 27.76 29.35
C SER A 23 2.45 27.53 30.83
N GLY A 24 3.76 27.54 31.11
CA GLY A 24 4.25 28.04 32.40
C GLY A 24 5.39 27.24 33.04
N ALA A 25 6.48 27.96 33.30
CA ALA A 25 7.70 27.50 33.95
C ALA A 25 7.54 27.01 35.40
N GLY A 26 8.52 26.23 35.84
CA GLY A 26 8.98 26.18 37.24
C GLY A 26 8.74 24.86 37.99
N VAL A 27 9.49 24.42 39.01
CA VAL A 27 10.81 24.74 39.61
C VAL A 27 10.73 24.20 41.06
N LEU A 28 11.71 23.37 41.50
CA LEU A 28 12.09 23.07 42.91
C LEU A 28 11.03 22.37 43.83
N ILE A 29 11.33 21.68 44.95
CA ILE A 29 12.43 20.88 45.54
C ILE A 29 11.97 20.48 46.98
N ARG A 30 12.55 19.41 47.55
CA ARG A 30 12.54 18.88 48.97
C ARG A 30 11.85 17.52 49.09
N ARG A 31 12.44 16.46 49.66
CA ARG A 31 13.62 16.23 50.54
C ARG A 31 13.45 16.68 52.00
N GLU A 32 13.05 15.73 52.85
CA GLU A 32 13.32 15.72 54.30
C GLU A 32 13.88 14.35 54.73
N LEU A 33 14.80 14.39 55.70
CA LEU A 33 15.24 13.27 56.55
C LEU A 33 14.64 13.52 57.96
N TYR A 34 14.68 12.67 59.00
CA TYR A 34 15.70 11.71 59.45
C TYR A 34 15.13 10.78 60.57
N HIS A 35 15.79 9.63 60.76
CA HIS A 35 16.00 8.85 62.00
C HIS A 35 14.89 8.61 63.06
N GLN A 36 14.74 7.33 63.42
CA GLN A 36 15.01 6.85 64.78
C GLN A 36 15.68 5.45 64.75
N VAL A 37 16.37 5.06 65.82
CA VAL A 37 17.19 3.83 65.94
C VAL A 37 16.88 3.12 67.26
N ASN A 38 16.66 1.79 67.26
CA ASN A 38 17.10 0.91 68.35
C ASN A 38 16.93 -0.61 68.09
N LYS A 39 18.08 -1.31 68.02
CA LYS A 39 18.35 -2.75 68.30
C LYS A 39 17.65 -3.87 67.47
N PRO A 40 18.29 -5.06 67.36
CA PRO A 40 17.99 -6.03 66.30
C PRO A 40 16.92 -7.05 66.69
N GLY A 41 15.77 -7.00 66.01
CA GLY A 41 14.86 -8.13 65.88
C GLY A 41 15.36 -9.12 64.82
N ALA A 42 14.97 -10.39 64.94
CA ALA A 42 15.23 -11.43 63.94
C ALA A 42 14.75 -10.99 62.53
N PRO A 43 15.39 -11.44 61.44
CA PRO A 43 15.00 -11.00 60.10
C PRO A 43 13.52 -11.33 59.85
N PRO A 44 12.67 -10.34 59.52
CA PRO A 44 11.32 -10.65 59.10
C PRO A 44 11.41 -11.51 57.84
N SER A 45 10.69 -12.63 57.86
CA SER A 45 10.52 -13.49 56.70
C SER A 45 10.20 -12.65 55.47
N VAL A 46 10.97 -12.82 54.40
CA VAL A 46 10.67 -12.22 53.09
C VAL A 46 9.36 -12.85 52.62
N THR A 47 8.24 -12.20 52.93
CA THR A 47 7.00 -12.40 52.20
C THR A 47 7.31 -12.06 50.77
N SER A 48 7.21 -13.05 49.90
CA SER A 48 7.47 -12.92 48.47
C SER A 48 6.71 -11.71 47.94
N ALA A 49 7.43 -10.67 47.52
CA ALA A 49 6.88 -9.71 46.59
C ALA A 49 6.48 -10.51 45.36
N THR A 50 5.17 -10.65 45.13
CA THR A 50 4.62 -11.26 43.93
C THR A 50 4.95 -10.35 42.77
N PHE A 51 6.12 -10.57 42.18
CA PHE A 51 6.36 -10.18 40.79
C PHE A 51 5.20 -10.77 39.96
N PRO A 52 4.60 -10.01 39.04
CA PRO A 52 3.63 -10.58 38.11
C PRO A 52 4.31 -11.77 37.42
N GLU A 53 3.60 -12.89 37.33
CA GLU A 53 4.15 -14.12 36.77
C GLU A 53 4.81 -13.86 35.41
N PRO A 54 5.93 -14.54 35.09
CA PRO A 54 6.49 -14.46 33.75
C PRO A 54 5.39 -14.86 32.77
N ILE A 55 5.04 -13.94 31.86
CA ILE A 55 3.98 -14.14 30.86
C ILE A 55 4.27 -15.48 30.18
N GLY A 56 3.44 -16.48 30.48
CA GLY A 56 3.67 -17.85 30.05
C GLY A 56 3.90 -17.88 28.55
N ILE A 57 5.13 -18.21 28.14
CA ILE A 57 5.50 -18.23 26.72
C ILE A 57 4.74 -19.41 26.10
N ILE A 58 3.59 -19.09 25.50
CA ILE A 58 2.97 -19.98 24.53
C ILE A 58 3.93 -19.97 23.34
N ILE A 59 4.77 -21.00 23.24
CA ILE A 59 5.31 -21.40 21.95
C ILE A 59 4.14 -22.12 21.27
N PRO A 60 3.44 -21.49 20.30
CA PRO A 60 2.37 -22.17 19.58
C PRO A 60 2.94 -23.43 18.91
N GLU A 61 2.24 -24.55 19.02
CA GLU A 61 2.60 -25.74 18.24
C GLU A 61 2.58 -25.41 16.75
N ILE A 62 3.60 -25.90 16.05
CA ILE A 62 3.83 -25.68 14.63
C ILE A 62 3.56 -26.99 13.91
N GLU A 63 2.67 -26.96 12.92
CA GLU A 63 2.48 -28.05 11.97
C GLU A 63 2.94 -27.56 10.60
N ILE A 64 3.67 -28.40 9.85
CA ILE A 64 4.20 -28.05 8.53
C ILE A 64 3.27 -28.64 7.47
N ILE A 65 2.55 -27.78 6.76
CA ILE A 65 1.58 -28.17 5.72
C ILE A 65 2.00 -27.51 4.41
N ASP A 66 2.21 -28.32 3.36
CA ASP A 66 2.87 -27.91 2.11
C ASP A 66 4.17 -27.12 2.28
N GLY A 67 4.93 -27.40 3.35
CA GLY A 67 6.16 -26.67 3.66
C GLY A 67 5.96 -25.25 4.22
N ILE A 68 4.72 -24.89 4.61
CA ILE A 68 4.39 -23.66 5.33
C ILE A 68 4.25 -23.96 6.83
N GLU A 69 4.77 -23.07 7.68
CA GLU A 69 4.53 -23.09 9.12
C GLU A 69 3.06 -22.72 9.40
N VAL A 70 2.29 -23.66 9.95
CA VAL A 70 0.89 -23.44 10.37
C VAL A 70 0.83 -23.48 11.89
N PHE A 71 0.41 -22.36 12.47
CA PHE A 71 0.33 -22.15 13.90
C PHE A 71 -1.11 -22.26 14.41
N CYS A 72 -1.23 -22.64 15.68
CA CYS A 72 -2.50 -22.57 16.42
C CYS A 72 -3.62 -23.48 15.86
N LEU A 73 -3.27 -24.65 15.32
CA LEU A 73 -4.27 -25.67 14.99
C LEU A 73 -4.92 -26.24 16.27
N LYS A 74 -4.11 -26.61 17.28
CA LYS A 74 -4.60 -27.10 18.59
C LYS A 74 -4.82 -25.97 19.61
N ASN A 75 -3.85 -25.05 19.72
CA ASN A 75 -3.89 -23.93 20.66
C ASN A 75 -4.70 -22.76 20.10
N LYS A 76 -5.91 -22.54 20.64
CA LYS A 76 -6.89 -21.58 20.10
C LYS A 76 -6.55 -20.12 20.47
N ILE A 77 -6.43 -19.26 19.47
CA ILE A 77 -6.34 -17.79 19.65
C ILE A 77 -7.76 -17.22 19.77
N ARG A 78 -8.09 -16.64 20.91
CA ARG A 78 -9.46 -16.11 21.19
C ARG A 78 -9.49 -14.63 21.50
N VAL A 79 -8.39 -14.09 22.03
CA VAL A 79 -8.28 -12.67 22.39
C VAL A 79 -6.95 -12.09 21.92
N LYS A 80 -6.87 -10.76 21.80
CA LYS A 80 -5.69 -10.02 21.34
C LYS A 80 -4.42 -10.36 22.14
N GLN A 81 -4.57 -10.67 23.43
CA GLN A 81 -3.48 -11.09 24.32
C GLN A 81 -2.83 -12.42 23.91
N ASP A 82 -3.57 -13.34 23.29
CA ASP A 82 -3.00 -14.60 22.79
C ASP A 82 -2.06 -14.33 21.60
N MET A 83 -2.48 -13.43 20.69
CA MET A 83 -1.64 -12.99 19.57
C MET A 83 -0.39 -12.24 20.04
N VAL A 84 -0.48 -11.42 21.10
CA VAL A 84 0.70 -10.78 21.71
C VAL A 84 1.71 -11.80 22.23
N LYS A 85 1.27 -12.90 22.87
CA LYS A 85 2.15 -13.97 23.33
C LYS A 85 2.85 -14.68 22.16
N ILE A 86 2.12 -14.96 21.09
CA ILE A 86 2.65 -15.57 19.86
C ILE A 86 3.72 -14.67 19.23
N THR A 87 3.41 -13.39 19.01
CA THR A 87 4.39 -12.42 18.49
C THR A 87 5.64 -12.34 19.38
N HIS A 88 5.48 -12.28 20.71
CA HIS A 88 6.61 -12.27 21.63
C HIS A 88 7.51 -13.52 21.53
N GLY A 89 6.91 -14.71 21.37
CA GLY A 89 7.66 -15.95 21.15
C GLY A 89 8.48 -15.93 19.85
N LEU A 90 7.88 -15.43 18.76
CA LEU A 90 8.55 -15.26 17.46
C LEU A 90 9.69 -14.23 17.53
N ASP A 91 9.43 -13.07 18.15
CA ASP A 91 10.41 -12.00 18.32
C ASP A 91 11.61 -12.46 19.16
N LYS A 92 11.39 -13.25 20.21
CA LYS A 92 12.47 -13.83 21.02
C LYS A 92 13.39 -14.71 20.17
N GLY A 93 12.83 -15.60 19.35
CA GLY A 93 13.61 -16.46 18.44
C GLY A 93 14.32 -15.67 17.33
N PHE A 94 13.78 -14.53 16.91
CA PHE A 94 14.46 -13.59 16.02
C PHE A 94 15.64 -12.90 16.73
N GLU A 95 15.43 -12.38 17.93
CA GLU A 95 16.48 -11.72 18.71
C GLU A 95 17.62 -12.65 19.12
N GLU A 96 17.34 -13.93 19.39
CA GLU A 96 18.38 -14.92 19.69
C GLU A 96 19.31 -15.17 18.48
N ARG A 97 18.74 -15.25 17.26
CA ARG A 97 19.53 -15.29 16.01
C ARG A 97 20.33 -14.01 15.81
N LEU A 98 19.76 -12.85 16.14
CA LEU A 98 20.44 -11.55 16.01
C LEU A 98 21.59 -11.42 17.01
N LYS A 99 21.40 -11.86 18.26
CA LYS A 99 22.44 -11.95 19.31
C LYS A 99 23.60 -12.85 18.87
N LEU A 100 23.31 -13.97 18.21
CA LEU A 100 24.34 -14.87 17.68
C LEU A 100 25.12 -14.23 16.52
N LYS A 101 24.45 -13.62 15.54
CA LYS A 101 25.09 -12.89 14.43
C LYS A 101 25.98 -11.75 14.96
N ALA A 102 25.43 -10.88 15.81
CA ALA A 102 26.12 -9.74 16.39
C ALA A 102 27.39 -10.15 17.16
N ARG A 103 27.30 -11.23 17.97
CA ARG A 103 28.46 -11.81 18.66
C ARG A 103 29.53 -12.32 17.69
N ASN A 104 29.13 -13.03 16.64
CA ASN A 104 30.07 -13.59 15.66
C ASN A 104 30.76 -12.51 14.82
N GLU A 105 30.10 -11.37 14.58
CA GLU A 105 30.63 -10.23 13.83
C GLU A 105 31.31 -9.16 14.70
N GLY A 106 31.27 -9.29 16.03
CA GLY A 106 31.82 -8.29 16.96
C GLY A 106 31.08 -6.95 16.95
N LYS A 107 29.78 -6.96 16.65
CA LYS A 107 28.92 -5.77 16.53
C LYS A 107 27.90 -5.66 17.67
N ASP A 108 27.45 -4.44 17.93
CA ASP A 108 26.27 -4.20 18.77
C ASP A 108 24.97 -4.58 18.06
N ILE A 109 23.94 -4.89 18.85
CA ILE A 109 22.59 -5.19 18.36
C ILE A 109 21.82 -3.88 18.15
N PRO A 110 21.18 -3.66 16.99
CA PRO A 110 20.39 -2.45 16.78
C PRO A 110 19.22 -2.30 17.76
N LYS A 111 18.96 -1.06 18.17
CA LYS A 111 17.97 -0.75 19.21
C LYS A 111 16.53 -0.76 18.69
N ASN A 112 16.27 -0.17 17.54
CA ASN A 112 14.93 -0.08 16.97
C ASN A 112 14.60 -1.32 16.11
N ASN A 113 13.30 -1.60 15.95
CA ASN A 113 12.82 -2.80 15.27
C ASN A 113 13.10 -2.80 13.75
N TRP A 114 13.24 -1.63 13.12
CA TRP A 114 13.52 -1.53 11.69
C TRP A 114 14.96 -1.97 11.37
N ASP A 115 15.96 -1.45 12.07
CA ASP A 115 17.37 -1.87 11.89
C ASP A 115 17.56 -3.36 12.22
N LYS A 116 16.93 -3.86 13.30
CA LYS A 116 16.94 -5.30 13.65
C LYS A 116 16.51 -6.18 12.48
N ARG A 117 15.58 -5.70 11.64
CA ARG A 117 15.01 -6.42 10.48
C ARG A 117 15.96 -6.38 9.28
N GLN A 118 16.60 -5.24 9.03
CA GLN A 118 17.64 -5.11 7.99
C GLN A 118 18.83 -6.06 8.24
N GLU A 119 19.11 -6.43 9.50
CA GLU A 119 20.23 -7.29 9.86
C GLU A 119 20.04 -8.80 9.54
N LEU A 120 18.81 -9.34 9.64
CA LEU A 120 18.57 -10.79 9.45
C LEU A 120 17.69 -11.16 8.26
N LEU A 121 16.83 -10.24 7.79
CA LEU A 121 15.90 -10.56 6.72
C LEU A 121 16.55 -10.33 5.34
N ASP A 122 16.33 -11.27 4.43
CA ASP A 122 16.81 -11.17 3.06
C ASP A 122 16.26 -9.87 2.42
N PRO A 123 17.13 -8.94 1.94
CA PRO A 123 16.70 -7.65 1.41
C PRO A 123 15.82 -7.79 0.15
N ASN A 124 15.89 -8.92 -0.55
CA ASN A 124 15.12 -9.21 -1.74
C ASN A 124 13.83 -9.98 -1.47
N LYS A 125 13.56 -10.41 -0.22
CA LYS A 125 12.32 -11.11 0.15
C LYS A 125 11.38 -10.26 0.98
N ARG A 126 10.08 -10.47 0.77
CA ARG A 126 8.99 -9.84 1.53
C ARG A 126 8.10 -10.92 2.10
N TYR A 127 8.06 -11.01 3.43
CA TYR A 127 7.46 -12.10 4.17
C TYR A 127 6.03 -11.76 4.59
N LEU A 128 5.08 -12.60 4.18
CA LEU A 128 3.67 -12.48 4.54
C LEU A 128 3.31 -13.47 5.66
N ASP A 129 2.61 -13.02 6.71
CA ASP A 129 1.77 -13.91 7.50
C ASP A 129 0.29 -13.78 7.13
N VAL A 130 -0.42 -14.91 7.10
CA VAL A 130 -1.87 -14.93 6.83
C VAL A 130 -2.59 -15.44 8.06
N CYS A 131 -3.46 -14.61 8.61
CA CYS A 131 -4.25 -14.92 9.79
C CYS A 131 -5.68 -15.28 9.37
N VAL A 132 -6.09 -16.51 9.63
CA VAL A 132 -7.33 -17.10 9.08
C VAL A 132 -8.27 -17.60 10.16
N LYS A 133 -9.58 -17.47 9.96
CA LYS A 133 -10.61 -18.04 10.83
C LYS A 133 -10.64 -19.57 10.74
N ARG A 134 -10.90 -20.25 11.86
CA ARG A 134 -11.00 -21.72 11.95
C ARG A 134 -11.98 -22.28 10.93
N SER A 135 -13.18 -21.73 10.83
CA SER A 135 -14.21 -22.10 9.85
C SER A 135 -13.73 -22.06 8.40
N VAL A 136 -12.91 -21.06 8.04
CA VAL A 136 -12.32 -20.93 6.70
C VAL A 136 -11.22 -21.98 6.49
N TRP A 137 -10.33 -22.16 7.46
CA TRP A 137 -9.30 -23.20 7.42
C TRP A 137 -9.91 -24.61 7.25
N ASP A 138 -10.85 -24.97 8.12
CA ASP A 138 -11.48 -26.29 8.15
C ASP A 138 -12.25 -26.58 6.85
N LYS A 139 -12.85 -25.54 6.22
CA LYS A 139 -13.52 -25.66 4.92
C LYS A 139 -12.55 -26.08 3.81
N PHE A 140 -11.40 -25.42 3.68
CA PHE A 140 -10.39 -25.78 2.68
C PHE A 140 -9.83 -27.20 2.92
N MET A 141 -9.54 -27.56 4.17
CA MET A 141 -9.06 -28.92 4.49
C MET A 141 -10.10 -29.99 4.16
N LYS A 142 -11.39 -29.71 4.40
CA LYS A 142 -12.49 -30.59 4.05
C LYS A 142 -12.60 -30.78 2.53
N GLU A 143 -12.59 -29.69 1.76
CA GLU A 143 -12.70 -29.73 0.29
C GLU A 143 -11.52 -30.49 -0.35
N GLU A 144 -10.32 -30.39 0.20
CA GLU A 144 -9.19 -31.23 -0.22
C GLU A 144 -9.45 -32.72 0.06
N GLY A 145 -9.87 -33.06 1.29
CA GLY A 145 -10.17 -34.45 1.68
C GLY A 145 -11.32 -35.08 0.88
N GLU A 146 -12.29 -34.27 0.45
CA GLU A 146 -13.38 -34.67 -0.46
C GLU A 146 -12.97 -34.68 -1.94
N ASN A 147 -11.71 -34.35 -2.26
CA ASN A 147 -11.18 -34.16 -3.62
C ASN A 147 -11.91 -33.09 -4.47
N ALA A 148 -12.63 -32.17 -3.80
CA ALA A 148 -13.31 -31.04 -4.41
C ALA A 148 -12.41 -29.79 -4.57
N GLY A 149 -11.23 -29.78 -3.95
CA GLY A 149 -10.30 -28.65 -4.02
C GLY A 149 -8.87 -28.97 -3.60
N ILE A 150 -8.16 -27.92 -3.18
CA ILE A 150 -6.82 -27.93 -2.57
C ILE A 150 -6.88 -27.28 -1.19
N ASN A 151 -5.97 -27.61 -0.28
CA ASN A 151 -5.92 -26.94 1.02
C ASN A 151 -5.53 -25.45 0.93
N LEU A 152 -5.69 -24.73 2.04
CA LEU A 152 -5.45 -23.29 2.10
C LEU A 152 -3.97 -22.91 1.91
N ALA A 153 -3.02 -23.74 2.37
CA ALA A 153 -1.60 -23.45 2.22
C ALA A 153 -1.17 -23.52 0.74
N ALA A 154 -1.59 -24.57 0.01
CA ALA A 154 -1.44 -24.64 -1.44
C ALA A 154 -2.13 -23.48 -2.16
N TRP A 155 -3.35 -23.10 -1.75
CA TRP A 155 -4.08 -21.99 -2.35
C TRP A 155 -3.36 -20.66 -2.19
N LEU A 156 -2.94 -20.30 -0.97
CA LEU A 156 -2.19 -19.06 -0.70
C LEU A 156 -0.81 -19.05 -1.38
N LYS A 157 -0.14 -20.21 -1.48
CA LYS A 157 1.12 -20.36 -2.24
C LYS A 157 0.94 -20.03 -3.71
N LEU A 158 -0.10 -20.53 -4.36
CA LEU A 158 -0.41 -20.21 -5.76
C LEU A 158 -0.55 -18.69 -5.97
N HIS A 159 -1.14 -17.96 -5.03
CA HIS A 159 -1.28 -16.50 -5.14
C HIS A 159 0.08 -15.78 -5.03
N ILE A 160 0.97 -16.24 -4.15
CA ILE A 160 2.35 -15.73 -4.04
C ILE A 160 3.16 -16.08 -5.29
N GLU A 161 2.97 -17.27 -5.87
CA GLU A 161 3.62 -17.67 -7.12
C GLU A 161 3.17 -16.81 -8.30
N LEU A 162 1.86 -16.56 -8.44
CA LEU A 162 1.31 -15.68 -9.49
C LEU A 162 1.79 -14.23 -9.32
N LEU A 163 1.82 -13.71 -8.10
CA LEU A 163 2.40 -12.40 -7.77
C LEU A 163 3.87 -12.32 -8.20
N ASN A 164 4.68 -13.32 -7.83
CA ASN A 164 6.10 -13.38 -8.18
C ASN A 164 6.34 -13.52 -9.70
N GLN A 165 5.50 -14.30 -10.40
CA GLN A 165 5.53 -14.39 -11.87
C GLN A 165 5.20 -13.05 -12.53
N ALA A 166 4.23 -12.30 -11.99
CA ALA A 166 3.85 -10.99 -12.53
C ALA A 166 4.96 -9.94 -12.30
N ILE A 167 5.67 -10.00 -11.17
CA ILE A 167 6.90 -9.21 -10.92
C ILE A 167 8.00 -9.57 -11.93
N GLU A 168 8.23 -10.87 -12.16
CA GLU A 168 9.26 -11.35 -13.10
C GLU A 168 8.97 -10.96 -14.56
N LYS A 169 7.68 -10.98 -14.96
CA LYS A 169 7.23 -10.58 -16.30
C LYS A 169 7.31 -9.06 -16.52
N ASN A 170 7.11 -8.23 -15.48
CA ASN A 170 7.07 -6.76 -15.60
C ASN A 170 8.26 -6.19 -16.41
N PRO A 171 8.05 -5.21 -17.31
CA PRO A 171 9.14 -4.64 -18.11
C PRO A 171 10.25 -3.99 -17.26
N VAL A 172 9.90 -3.35 -16.15
CA VAL A 172 10.87 -2.78 -15.21
C VAL A 172 11.24 -3.84 -14.18
N LYS A 173 12.40 -4.49 -14.39
CA LYS A 173 12.85 -5.62 -13.57
C LYS A 173 13.25 -5.20 -12.14
N SER A 174 12.87 -6.04 -11.18
CA SER A 174 13.28 -5.99 -9.76
C SER A 174 13.54 -7.41 -9.24
N ASN A 175 14.46 -7.53 -8.28
CA ASN A 175 14.76 -8.80 -7.60
C ASN A 175 13.83 -9.10 -6.43
N LEU A 176 12.94 -8.16 -6.06
CA LEU A 176 12.01 -8.35 -4.95
C LEU A 176 11.05 -9.52 -5.21
N ARG A 177 10.86 -10.38 -4.21
CA ARG A 177 9.91 -11.51 -4.25
C ARG A 177 9.13 -11.63 -2.95
N ALA A 178 7.88 -12.06 -3.05
CA ALA A 178 7.02 -12.36 -1.93
C ALA A 178 7.24 -13.81 -1.45
N GLU A 179 7.12 -14.06 -0.15
CA GLU A 179 7.17 -15.38 0.45
C GLU A 179 6.06 -15.51 1.51
N LEU A 180 5.18 -16.50 1.37
CA LEU A 180 4.27 -16.87 2.46
C LEU A 180 5.10 -17.48 3.57
N LYS A 181 5.26 -16.77 4.68
CA LYS A 181 6.10 -17.20 5.79
C LYS A 181 5.37 -18.17 6.72
N ARG A 182 4.11 -17.87 7.03
CA ARG A 182 3.28 -18.70 7.94
C ARG A 182 1.79 -18.46 7.77
N ILE A 183 1.00 -19.42 8.25
CA ILE A 183 -0.45 -19.27 8.47
C ILE A 183 -0.71 -19.35 9.98
N ILE A 184 -1.56 -18.49 10.51
CA ILE A 184 -1.96 -18.48 11.92
C ILE A 184 -3.48 -18.67 11.98
N VAL A 185 -3.95 -19.74 12.64
CA VAL A 185 -5.39 -20.02 12.70
C VAL A 185 -6.01 -19.50 13.99
N PHE A 186 -7.05 -18.69 13.83
CA PHE A 186 -7.81 -18.01 14.89
C PHE A 186 -9.11 -18.74 15.19
N ASP A 187 -9.57 -18.70 16.44
CA ASP A 187 -10.91 -19.18 16.80
C ASP A 187 -11.98 -18.28 16.12
N ASP A 188 -13.09 -18.87 15.72
CA ASP A 188 -14.19 -18.13 15.07
C ASP A 188 -14.77 -17.05 15.98
N TYR A 189 -14.66 -17.22 17.31
CA TYR A 189 -15.07 -16.21 18.30
C TYR A 189 -14.09 -15.05 18.49
N TYR A 190 -12.91 -15.05 17.85
CA TYR A 190 -11.97 -13.92 17.95
C TYR A 190 -12.64 -12.61 17.47
N PRO A 191 -12.61 -11.52 18.25
CA PRO A 191 -13.35 -10.31 17.94
C PRO A 191 -12.83 -9.62 16.68
N GLU A 192 -13.76 -9.23 15.82
CA GLU A 192 -13.47 -8.44 14.64
C GLU A 192 -13.31 -6.97 15.00
N ASP A 193 -12.17 -6.36 14.67
CA ASP A 193 -11.95 -4.91 14.74
C ASP A 193 -12.09 -4.30 13.34
N PRO A 194 -13.27 -3.76 12.97
CA PRO A 194 -13.49 -3.16 11.67
C PRO A 194 -12.77 -1.81 11.49
N SER A 195 -12.25 -1.20 12.56
CA SER A 195 -11.57 0.11 12.49
C SER A 195 -10.12 0.03 12.00
N ASN A 196 -9.54 -1.17 12.02
CA ASN A 196 -8.10 -1.40 11.82
C ASN A 196 -7.85 -2.72 11.07
N GLY A 197 -8.33 -2.83 9.82
CA GLY A 197 -8.52 -4.08 9.07
C GLY A 197 -7.31 -5.03 8.86
N HIS A 198 -6.10 -4.64 9.29
CA HIS A 198 -4.89 -5.48 9.29
C HIS A 198 -4.11 -5.45 10.63
N ASN A 199 -4.60 -4.76 11.67
CA ASN A 199 -3.89 -4.51 12.93
C ASN A 199 -4.63 -5.06 14.17
N PHE A 200 -4.82 -6.38 14.16
CA PHE A 200 -5.41 -7.14 15.27
C PHE A 200 -4.36 -7.61 16.31
N GLY A 201 -3.10 -7.21 16.18
CA GLY A 201 -2.01 -7.55 17.10
C GLY A 201 -0.65 -7.04 16.58
N PRO A 202 0.40 -6.99 17.42
CA PRO A 202 1.72 -6.53 16.99
C PRO A 202 2.27 -7.41 15.86
N TYR A 203 3.00 -6.78 14.94
CA TYR A 203 3.74 -7.45 13.87
C TYR A 203 5.04 -8.03 14.43
N PRO A 204 5.30 -9.35 14.31
CA PRO A 204 6.61 -9.92 14.53
C PRO A 204 7.71 -9.22 13.72
N LEU A 205 8.91 -9.23 14.27
CA LEU A 205 10.09 -8.72 13.60
C LEU A 205 10.32 -9.44 12.25
N ASP A 206 10.02 -10.73 12.16
CA ASP A 206 10.41 -11.59 11.02
C ASP A 206 9.37 -11.72 9.88
N ILE A 207 8.32 -10.90 9.90
CA ILE A 207 7.40 -10.70 8.76
C ILE A 207 7.61 -9.31 8.16
N ASP A 208 6.95 -8.96 7.06
CA ASP A 208 6.87 -7.59 6.51
C ASP A 208 5.43 -7.07 6.41
N ALA A 209 4.51 -7.97 6.07
CA ALA A 209 3.09 -7.71 5.91
C ALA A 209 2.25 -8.81 6.58
N ARG A 210 0.97 -8.47 6.82
CA ARG A 210 -0.03 -9.35 7.42
C ARG A 210 -1.33 -9.28 6.64
N TRP A 211 -1.86 -10.43 6.26
CA TRP A 211 -3.21 -10.54 5.70
C TRP A 211 -4.19 -11.15 6.69
N GLN A 212 -5.46 -10.80 6.53
CA GLN A 212 -6.57 -11.21 7.38
C GLN A 212 -7.65 -11.88 6.53
N MET A 213 -7.90 -13.16 6.77
CA MET A 213 -8.89 -13.96 6.05
C MET A 213 -9.97 -14.45 7.01
N TRP A 214 -10.98 -13.61 7.22
CA TRP A 214 -12.13 -13.97 8.07
C TRP A 214 -13.30 -14.59 7.29
N GLY A 215 -13.30 -14.47 5.97
CA GLY A 215 -14.21 -15.19 5.08
C GLY A 215 -13.45 -15.90 3.96
N ASP A 216 -14.18 -16.75 3.22
CA ASP A 216 -13.67 -17.40 2.02
C ASP A 216 -13.87 -16.47 0.81
N TYR A 217 -12.77 -15.98 0.25
CA TYR A 217 -12.77 -15.02 -0.86
C TYR A 217 -13.05 -15.62 -2.24
N ARG A 218 -13.17 -16.96 -2.36
CA ARG A 218 -13.39 -17.65 -3.65
C ARG A 218 -14.80 -17.52 -4.24
N GLY A 219 -15.71 -16.77 -3.60
CA GLY A 219 -17.13 -16.69 -3.96
C GLY A 219 -17.55 -15.37 -4.61
N ASP A 220 -18.65 -15.41 -5.36
CA ASP A 220 -19.27 -14.26 -6.06
C ASP A 220 -19.94 -13.23 -5.12
N ARG A 221 -19.60 -13.24 -3.82
CA ARG A 221 -20.09 -12.29 -2.83
C ARG A 221 -18.95 -11.88 -1.91
N ASP A 222 -18.84 -10.58 -1.70
CA ASP A 222 -17.91 -10.03 -0.72
C ASP A 222 -18.28 -10.56 0.69
N PRO A 223 -17.34 -11.21 1.41
CA PRO A 223 -17.67 -11.89 2.66
C PRO A 223 -17.98 -10.93 3.83
N LYS A 224 -17.63 -9.63 3.73
CA LYS A 224 -17.90 -8.62 4.77
C LYS A 224 -19.26 -7.94 4.60
N THR A 225 -19.69 -7.72 3.37
CA THR A 225 -20.87 -6.91 3.01
C THR A 225 -22.01 -7.73 2.40
N GLY A 226 -21.75 -8.98 2.00
CA GLY A 226 -22.72 -9.88 1.35
C GLY A 226 -23.18 -9.42 -0.04
N LYS A 227 -22.66 -8.29 -0.53
CA LYS A 227 -22.93 -7.76 -1.87
C LYS A 227 -22.32 -8.70 -2.91
N GLN A 228 -23.03 -8.88 -4.03
CA GLN A 228 -22.49 -9.61 -5.16
C GLN A 228 -21.24 -8.89 -5.68
N THR A 229 -20.09 -9.55 -5.58
CA THR A 229 -18.90 -9.09 -6.29
C THR A 229 -19.14 -9.37 -7.76
N LYS A 230 -19.01 -8.36 -8.62
CA LYS A 230 -18.83 -8.64 -10.05
C LYS A 230 -17.54 -9.46 -10.15
N SER A 231 -17.60 -10.64 -10.76
CA SER A 231 -16.54 -11.66 -10.72
C SER A 231 -15.25 -11.30 -11.48
N ALA A 232 -14.99 -10.01 -11.75
CA ALA A 232 -13.86 -9.51 -12.54
C ALA A 232 -12.47 -9.82 -11.93
N TYR A 233 -12.43 -10.14 -10.63
CA TYR A 233 -11.20 -10.44 -9.90
C TYR A 233 -10.98 -11.93 -9.63
N LEU A 234 -11.92 -12.81 -10.00
CA LEU A 234 -11.78 -14.26 -9.81
C LEU A 234 -11.40 -14.94 -11.14
N GLY A 235 -10.19 -15.46 -11.22
CA GLY A 235 -9.74 -16.27 -12.36
C GLY A 235 -9.81 -17.77 -12.11
N ASP A 236 -10.00 -18.55 -13.17
CA ASP A 236 -9.87 -20.01 -13.13
C ASP A 236 -8.41 -20.41 -13.43
N TYR A 237 -7.78 -21.17 -12.54
CA TYR A 237 -6.42 -21.66 -12.70
C TYR A 237 -6.36 -23.18 -12.62
N ILE A 238 -5.80 -23.81 -13.65
CA ILE A 238 -5.70 -25.27 -13.74
C ILE A 238 -4.42 -25.73 -13.03
N VAL A 239 -4.59 -26.37 -11.87
CA VAL A 239 -3.49 -27.03 -11.15
C VAL A 239 -3.45 -28.49 -11.55
N ALA A 240 -2.41 -28.88 -12.29
CA ALA A 240 -2.09 -30.27 -12.57
C ALA A 240 -1.15 -30.81 -11.48
N THR A 241 -1.64 -31.79 -10.72
CA THR A 241 -0.82 -32.63 -9.84
C THR A 241 -0.55 -33.98 -10.52
N LYS A 242 0.24 -34.86 -9.91
CA LYS A 242 0.54 -36.19 -10.48
C LYS A 242 -0.70 -37.02 -10.78
N ASP A 243 -1.75 -36.88 -9.97
CA ASP A 243 -2.90 -37.78 -9.95
C ASP A 243 -4.24 -37.09 -10.27
N LYS A 244 -4.27 -35.75 -10.33
CA LYS A 244 -5.50 -34.98 -10.61
C LYS A 244 -5.23 -33.61 -11.24
N VAL A 245 -6.18 -33.19 -12.08
CA VAL A 245 -6.30 -31.84 -12.64
C VAL A 245 -7.45 -31.15 -11.90
N ILE A 246 -7.16 -30.09 -11.15
CA ILE A 246 -8.16 -29.30 -10.40
C ILE A 246 -8.24 -27.91 -11.01
N ASN A 247 -9.45 -27.39 -11.20
CA ASN A 247 -9.66 -25.97 -11.44
C ASN A 247 -9.79 -25.23 -10.10
N VAL A 248 -8.95 -24.22 -9.88
CA VAL A 248 -8.84 -23.46 -8.64
C VAL A 248 -9.20 -22.01 -8.92
N LYS A 249 -10.14 -21.44 -8.15
CA LYS A 249 -10.42 -20.00 -8.19
C LYS A 249 -9.28 -19.21 -7.54
N VAL A 250 -8.66 -18.32 -8.31
CA VAL A 250 -7.65 -17.35 -7.85
C VAL A 250 -8.34 -16.02 -7.59
N ASP A 251 -8.12 -15.45 -6.40
CA ASP A 251 -8.49 -14.08 -6.07
C ASP A 251 -7.34 -13.13 -6.42
N TYR A 252 -7.53 -12.37 -7.50
CA TYR A 252 -6.56 -11.38 -7.94
C TYR A 252 -6.69 -10.02 -7.23
N ALA A 253 -7.82 -9.74 -6.57
CA ALA A 253 -7.90 -8.58 -5.68
C ALA A 253 -7.00 -8.79 -4.46
N LEU A 254 -6.96 -10.01 -3.90
CA LEU A 254 -6.01 -10.41 -2.87
C LEU A 254 -4.54 -10.19 -3.29
N ILE A 255 -4.18 -10.53 -4.54
CA ILE A 255 -2.83 -10.31 -5.09
C ILE A 255 -2.53 -8.80 -5.21
N HIS A 256 -3.50 -7.99 -5.65
CA HIS A 256 -3.38 -6.54 -5.72
C HIS A 256 -3.13 -5.92 -4.33
N GLU A 257 -3.92 -6.30 -3.32
CA GLU A 257 -3.74 -5.84 -1.93
C GLU A 257 -2.36 -6.20 -1.36
N TRP A 258 -1.88 -7.42 -1.64
CA TRP A 258 -0.55 -7.85 -1.24
C TRP A 258 0.57 -7.02 -1.90
N CYS A 259 0.35 -6.43 -3.08
CA CYS A 259 1.32 -5.51 -3.69
C CYS A 259 1.52 -4.26 -2.84
N HIS A 260 0.45 -3.68 -2.30
CA HIS A 260 0.56 -2.55 -1.38
C HIS A 260 1.33 -2.95 -0.13
N LEU A 261 0.86 -4.00 0.55
CA LEU A 261 1.37 -4.39 1.87
C LEU A 261 2.84 -4.84 1.86
N LEU A 262 3.24 -5.65 0.89
CA LEU A 262 4.59 -6.22 0.81
C LEU A 262 5.60 -5.30 0.11
N PHE A 263 5.17 -4.58 -0.93
CA PHE A 263 6.09 -3.88 -1.84
C PHE A 263 5.98 -2.37 -1.81
N ASN A 264 5.05 -1.79 -1.04
CA ASN A 264 4.73 -0.37 -1.07
C ASN A 264 4.30 0.11 -2.46
N TYR A 265 3.63 -0.76 -3.23
CA TYR A 265 2.96 -0.34 -4.45
C TYR A 265 1.97 0.76 -4.10
N MET A 266 2.04 1.91 -4.77
CA MET A 266 1.08 2.98 -4.50
C MET A 266 -0.23 2.69 -5.19
N ASP A 267 -1.31 2.64 -4.39
CA ASP A 267 -2.64 2.45 -4.93
C ASP A 267 -3.10 3.69 -5.70
N GLU A 268 -3.38 3.46 -6.97
CA GLU A 268 -4.15 4.31 -7.88
C GLU A 268 -3.61 5.72 -8.27
N TYR A 269 -3.22 5.79 -9.54
CA TYR A 269 -3.26 7.02 -10.35
C TYR A 269 -4.61 7.19 -11.10
N THR A 270 -5.56 6.29 -10.89
CA THR A 270 -6.94 6.43 -11.36
C THR A 270 -7.64 7.48 -10.51
N GLN A 271 -8.05 8.58 -11.14
CA GLN A 271 -8.72 9.69 -10.48
C GLN A 271 -10.12 9.86 -11.06
N GLU A 272 -11.13 9.51 -10.27
CA GLU A 272 -12.49 9.94 -10.59
C GLU A 272 -12.60 11.46 -10.32
N VAL A 273 -12.55 12.24 -11.41
CA VAL A 273 -12.67 13.72 -11.40
C VAL A 273 -14.09 14.16 -11.79
N ALA A 274 -14.98 13.20 -12.06
CA ALA A 274 -16.29 13.39 -12.69
C ALA A 274 -17.24 14.40 -12.01
N ASN A 275 -16.98 14.83 -10.77
CA ASN A 275 -17.74 15.86 -10.06
C ASN A 275 -17.34 17.30 -10.44
N HIS A 276 -16.19 17.52 -11.10
CA HIS A 276 -15.74 18.86 -11.49
C HIS A 276 -16.27 19.25 -12.89
N PRO A 277 -17.08 20.32 -13.04
CA PRO A 277 -17.87 20.58 -14.26
C PRO A 277 -17.06 20.97 -15.51
N ASN A 278 -15.74 21.15 -15.38
CA ASN A 278 -14.86 21.67 -16.44
C ASN A 278 -13.60 20.84 -16.68
N VAL A 279 -13.42 19.68 -16.02
CA VAL A 279 -12.19 18.87 -16.14
C VAL A 279 -12.53 17.46 -16.63
N LEU A 280 -11.66 16.89 -17.47
CA LEU A 280 -11.79 15.51 -17.93
C LEU A 280 -11.46 14.53 -16.80
N ASP A 281 -12.32 13.52 -16.62
CA ASP A 281 -12.08 12.35 -15.76
C ASP A 281 -10.78 11.64 -16.19
N PHE A 282 -9.96 11.14 -15.26
CA PHE A 282 -8.62 10.60 -15.59
C PHE A 282 -8.42 9.18 -15.07
N ARG A 283 -8.13 8.24 -15.98
CA ARG A 283 -7.97 6.82 -15.61
C ARG A 283 -6.71 6.25 -16.21
N ILE A 284 -5.84 5.63 -15.41
CA ILE A 284 -4.79 4.79 -15.97
C ILE A 284 -5.43 3.47 -16.42
N ASN A 285 -5.33 3.19 -17.72
CA ASN A 285 -5.65 1.88 -18.27
C ASN A 285 -4.48 0.95 -17.93
N ARG A 286 -4.76 -0.17 -17.24
CA ARG A 286 -3.76 -1.21 -17.02
C ARG A 286 -3.52 -1.88 -18.38
N ALA A 287 -2.33 -1.68 -18.95
CA ALA A 287 -2.05 -2.08 -20.33
C ALA A 287 -2.29 -3.59 -20.52
N GLY A 288 -3.20 -3.96 -21.41
CA GLY A 288 -3.49 -5.36 -21.77
C GLY A 288 -4.93 -5.84 -21.59
N GLY A 289 -5.80 -5.11 -20.89
CA GLY A 289 -7.20 -5.52 -20.75
C GLY A 289 -8.05 -4.54 -19.94
N GLY A 290 -9.36 -4.76 -19.92
CA GLY A 290 -10.29 -3.94 -19.12
C GLY A 290 -10.17 -4.19 -17.63
N VAL A 291 -11.29 -4.09 -16.91
CA VAL A 291 -11.39 -4.44 -15.48
C VAL A 291 -11.03 -5.93 -15.23
N ASP A 292 -11.03 -6.73 -16.29
CA ASP A 292 -10.62 -8.13 -16.33
C ASP A 292 -9.09 -8.35 -16.38
N SER A 293 -8.26 -7.30 -16.46
CA SER A 293 -6.79 -7.41 -16.64
C SER A 293 -6.02 -8.05 -15.47
N VAL A 294 -6.67 -8.22 -14.31
CA VAL A 294 -6.11 -9.06 -13.23
C VAL A 294 -6.43 -10.53 -13.45
N SER A 295 -7.56 -10.87 -14.09
CA SER A 295 -8.01 -12.27 -14.31
C SER A 295 -7.06 -13.13 -15.16
N SER A 296 -6.17 -12.52 -15.94
CA SER A 296 -5.14 -13.19 -16.76
C SER A 296 -3.77 -13.31 -16.11
N GLY A 297 -3.52 -12.64 -14.97
CA GLY A 297 -2.22 -12.64 -14.28
C GLY A 297 -1.02 -12.19 -15.13
N SER A 298 -1.24 -11.31 -16.11
CA SER A 298 -0.22 -11.00 -17.15
C SER A 298 0.51 -9.67 -16.97
N ASP A 299 -0.17 -8.54 -16.75
CA ASP A 299 0.45 -7.21 -16.99
C ASP A 299 0.17 -6.16 -15.89
N PHE A 300 1.05 -6.10 -14.89
CA PHE A 300 1.22 -4.87 -14.12
C PHE A 300 1.88 -3.79 -14.98
N THR A 301 1.47 -2.53 -14.80
CA THR A 301 2.05 -1.40 -15.53
C THR A 301 3.56 -1.24 -15.25
N PRO A 302 4.33 -0.55 -16.12
CA PRO A 302 5.73 -0.20 -15.85
C PRO A 302 5.93 0.61 -14.56
N TRP A 303 4.87 1.27 -14.08
CA TRP A 303 4.83 1.96 -12.80
C TRP A 303 5.10 1.02 -11.61
N PHE A 304 4.43 -0.15 -11.55
CA PHE A 304 4.64 -1.13 -10.48
C PHE A 304 6.09 -1.61 -10.39
N GLY A 305 6.71 -1.92 -11.53
CA GLY A 305 8.12 -2.30 -11.56
C GLY A 305 9.08 -1.18 -11.13
N ALA A 306 8.69 0.08 -11.34
CA ALA A 306 9.45 1.23 -10.82
C ALA A 306 9.28 1.39 -9.29
N ASP A 307 8.06 1.27 -8.76
CA ASP A 307 7.81 1.22 -7.31
C ASP A 307 8.63 0.09 -6.66
N LEU A 308 8.68 -1.10 -7.28
CA LEU A 308 9.52 -2.22 -6.84
C LEU A 308 11.01 -1.88 -6.86
N LYS A 309 11.54 -1.41 -8.00
CA LYS A 309 12.96 -1.05 -8.16
C LYS A 309 13.38 0.04 -7.16
N ARG A 310 12.48 0.96 -6.84
CA ARG A 310 12.64 1.98 -5.82
C ARG A 310 12.66 1.39 -4.41
N THR A 311 11.66 0.59 -4.05
CA THR A 311 11.57 -0.14 -2.77
C THR A 311 12.80 -1.02 -2.54
N GLU A 312 13.35 -1.63 -3.60
CA GLU A 312 14.60 -2.40 -3.61
C GLU A 312 15.81 -1.51 -3.32
N LYS A 313 16.00 -0.44 -4.11
CA LYS A 313 17.09 0.54 -3.97
C LYS A 313 17.15 1.16 -2.57
N LEU A 314 16.00 1.51 -2.00
CA LEU A 314 15.86 2.11 -0.67
C LEU A 314 15.76 1.06 0.46
N ARG A 315 15.73 -0.23 0.15
CA ARG A 315 15.55 -1.35 1.09
C ARG A 315 14.33 -1.18 2.01
N ILE A 316 13.19 -0.75 1.48
CA ILE A 316 11.95 -0.55 2.25
C ILE A 316 11.29 -1.92 2.48
N ARG A 317 11.02 -2.25 3.75
CA ARG A 317 10.58 -3.59 4.16
C ARG A 317 9.09 -3.87 3.95
N GLY A 318 8.18 -2.94 4.25
CA GLY A 318 6.74 -3.19 4.09
C GLY A 318 5.88 -2.00 4.52
N TYR A 319 4.62 -1.98 4.07
CA TYR A 319 3.75 -0.80 4.08
C TYR A 319 3.47 -0.20 5.45
N TYR A 320 3.17 -1.05 6.44
CA TYR A 320 2.90 -0.62 7.82
C TYR A 320 4.07 -0.82 8.77
N THR A 321 5.13 -1.51 8.34
CA THR A 321 6.17 -2.03 9.24
C THR A 321 7.55 -1.43 9.02
N ASP A 322 7.78 -0.76 7.89
CA ASP A 322 8.91 0.15 7.70
C ASP A 322 8.41 1.59 7.93
N PRO A 323 9.11 2.44 8.71
CA PRO A 323 8.68 3.82 8.93
C PRO A 323 8.73 4.68 7.66
N ARG A 324 9.39 4.20 6.59
CA ARG A 324 9.44 4.81 5.26
C ARG A 324 8.37 4.23 4.30
N GLY A 325 7.51 3.35 4.82
CA GLY A 325 6.45 2.70 4.05
C GLY A 325 5.21 3.58 3.88
N GLY A 326 4.45 3.34 2.80
CA GLY A 326 3.32 4.20 2.43
C GLY A 326 2.17 4.26 3.44
N GLY A 327 2.05 3.25 4.31
CA GLY A 327 1.01 3.17 5.33
C GLY A 327 1.29 4.01 6.58
N GLN A 328 2.51 4.52 6.72
CA GLN A 328 2.88 5.49 7.75
C GLN A 328 3.00 6.88 7.08
N ILE A 329 1.87 7.43 6.65
CA ILE A 329 1.82 8.71 5.92
C ILE A 329 2.52 9.79 6.75
N GLY A 330 3.43 10.53 6.10
CA GLY A 330 4.34 11.47 6.76
C GLY A 330 3.63 12.51 7.62
N TYR A 331 3.71 12.32 8.94
CA TYR A 331 3.52 13.39 9.93
C TYR A 331 4.62 14.43 9.78
N LYS A 332 4.32 15.70 10.10
CA LYS A 332 5.26 16.85 10.02
C LYS A 332 6.60 16.67 10.72
N GLU A 333 6.68 15.75 11.68
CA GLU A 333 7.87 15.46 12.49
C GLU A 333 8.84 14.49 11.80
N ALA A 334 8.44 13.84 10.70
CA ALA A 334 9.23 12.85 9.96
C ALA A 334 9.31 13.08 8.44
N PRO A 335 9.50 14.32 7.93
CA PRO A 335 9.53 14.60 6.48
C PRO A 335 10.71 13.95 5.75
N GLU A 336 11.79 13.64 6.48
CA GLU A 336 12.96 12.91 5.96
C GLU A 336 12.70 11.40 5.81
N VAL A 337 11.74 10.86 6.57
CA VAL A 337 11.43 9.42 6.62
C VAL A 337 10.37 9.07 5.57
N ALA A 338 9.44 9.99 5.31
CA ALA A 338 8.55 9.92 4.16
C ALA A 338 9.32 10.22 2.87
N HIS A 339 10.13 9.26 2.41
CA HIS A 339 10.49 9.15 1.00
C HIS A 339 9.19 8.84 0.21
N ALA A 340 8.36 9.85 0.01
CA ALA A 340 7.17 9.76 -0.81
C ALA A 340 7.62 9.58 -2.26
N VAL A 341 7.17 8.51 -2.94
CA VAL A 341 7.55 8.30 -4.36
C VAL A 341 7.20 9.53 -5.22
N TRP A 342 6.13 10.23 -4.86
CA TRP A 342 5.68 11.49 -5.44
C TRP A 342 6.74 12.62 -5.48
N SER A 343 7.71 12.63 -4.55
CA SER A 343 8.80 13.62 -4.54
C SER A 343 10.02 13.20 -5.35
N GLU A 344 10.09 11.96 -5.85
CA GLU A 344 11.20 11.50 -6.69
C GLU A 344 11.00 11.91 -8.15
N HIS A 345 11.16 13.19 -8.46
CA HIS A 345 11.11 13.75 -9.81
C HIS A 345 12.50 14.26 -10.26
N PRO A 346 12.70 14.56 -11.55
CA PRO A 346 13.90 15.23 -12.04
C PRO A 346 14.03 16.65 -11.47
N GLU A 347 15.25 17.13 -11.27
CA GLU A 347 15.58 18.47 -10.76
C GLU A 347 15.10 19.59 -11.69
N THR A 348 15.25 19.42 -13.00
CA THR A 348 14.65 20.33 -13.99
C THR A 348 13.79 19.58 -15.00
N CYS A 349 12.55 20.05 -15.18
CA CYS A 349 11.60 19.50 -16.13
C CYS A 349 11.18 20.56 -17.16
N ARG A 350 11.34 20.24 -18.44
CA ARG A 350 10.74 20.98 -19.56
C ARG A 350 9.70 20.09 -20.22
N ILE A 351 8.60 20.67 -20.69
CA ILE A 351 7.55 19.97 -21.42
C ILE A 351 7.34 20.72 -22.73
N LYS A 352 7.74 20.12 -23.86
CA LYS A 352 7.54 20.67 -25.19
C LYS A 352 6.26 20.12 -25.79
N PHE A 353 5.31 20.99 -26.11
CA PHE A 353 4.07 20.63 -26.77
C PHE A 353 4.21 20.85 -28.28
N VAL A 354 3.94 19.79 -29.05
CA VAL A 354 3.95 19.81 -30.52
C VAL A 354 2.69 19.16 -31.06
N ASP A 355 2.27 19.55 -32.26
CA ASP A 355 1.19 18.87 -32.98
C ASP A 355 1.64 17.55 -33.65
N SER A 356 0.78 16.95 -34.45
CA SER A 356 1.06 15.71 -35.19
C SER A 356 2.18 15.83 -36.23
N GLU A 357 2.52 17.05 -36.68
CA GLU A 357 3.59 17.33 -37.65
C GLU A 357 4.90 17.73 -36.95
N GLY A 358 4.88 17.87 -35.61
CA GLY A 358 6.03 18.30 -34.81
C GLY A 358 6.15 19.83 -34.69
N ILE A 359 5.17 20.57 -35.18
CA ILE A 359 5.14 22.04 -35.09
C ILE A 359 4.82 22.43 -33.63
N PRO A 360 5.54 23.39 -33.03
CA PRO A 360 5.28 23.76 -31.64
C PRO A 360 3.93 24.44 -31.42
N ILE A 361 3.20 23.97 -30.42
CA ILE A 361 1.90 24.52 -30.01
C ILE A 361 2.13 25.76 -29.16
N LYS A 362 1.48 26.88 -29.51
CA LYS A 362 1.65 28.18 -28.84
C LYS A 362 0.38 28.58 -28.09
N GLY A 363 0.52 29.54 -27.18
CA GLY A 363 -0.60 30.12 -26.44
C GLY A 363 -0.33 30.32 -24.95
N ALA A 364 -1.34 30.77 -24.22
CA ALA A 364 -1.29 30.86 -22.77
C ALA A 364 -1.56 29.48 -22.17
N VAL A 365 -0.78 29.06 -21.18
CA VAL A 365 -0.96 27.79 -20.47
C VAL A 365 -1.24 28.02 -18.99
N SER A 366 -2.24 27.31 -18.48
CA SER A 366 -2.58 27.22 -17.07
C SER A 366 -2.33 25.80 -16.58
N VAL A 367 -1.70 25.65 -15.42
CA VAL A 367 -1.49 24.34 -14.80
C VAL A 367 -2.04 24.34 -13.39
N SER A 368 -2.95 23.40 -13.14
CA SER A 368 -3.57 23.15 -11.84
C SER A 368 -3.05 21.84 -11.25
N LYS A 369 -2.52 21.91 -10.04
CA LYS A 369 -2.20 20.76 -9.18
C LYS A 369 -3.51 20.16 -8.66
N VAL A 370 -3.68 18.84 -8.77
CA VAL A 370 -4.86 18.11 -8.25
C VAL A 370 -4.53 17.49 -6.88
N TYR A 371 -5.46 17.56 -5.93
CA TYR A 371 -5.33 16.94 -4.60
C TYR A 371 -6.69 16.60 -3.97
N THR A 372 -6.69 15.81 -2.89
CA THR A 372 -7.88 15.53 -2.06
C THR A 372 -7.69 15.98 -0.62
N GLU A 373 -8.79 16.37 0.03
CA GLU A 373 -8.79 16.70 1.47
C GLU A 373 -9.17 15.50 2.35
N GLY A 374 -9.87 14.51 1.79
CA GLY A 374 -10.14 13.19 2.39
C GLY A 374 -9.23 12.09 1.83
N ASP A 375 -9.68 10.84 1.79
CA ASP A 375 -8.94 9.79 1.06
C ASP A 375 -8.75 10.13 -0.44
N TYR A 376 -8.08 9.26 -1.19
CA TYR A 376 -7.87 9.49 -2.63
C TYR A 376 -9.17 9.34 -3.46
N TYR A 377 -10.24 8.81 -2.88
CA TYR A 377 -11.59 8.78 -3.48
C TYR A 377 -12.39 10.07 -3.23
N ALA A 378 -12.04 10.87 -2.22
CA ALA A 378 -12.70 12.13 -1.88
C ALA A 378 -12.65 13.17 -3.02
N GLU A 379 -13.43 14.24 -2.86
CA GLU A 379 -13.57 15.30 -3.86
C GLU A 379 -12.21 15.92 -4.26
N LYS A 380 -12.07 16.19 -5.57
CA LYS A 380 -10.83 16.62 -6.21
C LYS A 380 -10.77 18.15 -6.24
N ASN A 381 -9.78 18.70 -5.55
CA ASN A 381 -9.52 20.14 -5.50
C ASN A 381 -8.39 20.53 -6.45
N PHE A 382 -8.50 21.72 -7.04
CA PHE A 382 -7.59 22.25 -8.05
C PHE A 382 -6.96 23.56 -7.58
N ILE A 383 -5.63 23.57 -7.44
CA ILE A 383 -4.87 24.79 -7.14
C ILE A 383 -3.99 25.13 -8.34
N VAL A 384 -4.12 26.34 -8.87
CA VAL A 384 -3.23 26.84 -9.93
C VAL A 384 -1.78 26.89 -9.41
N ALA A 385 -0.94 26.04 -10.00
CA ALA A 385 0.47 25.91 -9.68
C ALA A 385 1.33 26.92 -10.47
N GLN A 386 0.96 27.20 -11.73
CA GLN A 386 1.69 28.06 -12.64
C GLN A 386 0.83 28.54 -13.82
N HIS A 387 1.06 29.78 -14.27
CA HIS A 387 0.69 30.27 -15.59
C HIS A 387 1.96 30.57 -16.39
N ALA A 388 1.92 30.39 -17.71
CA ALA A 388 3.01 30.79 -18.61
C ALA A 388 2.48 31.12 -20.01
N GLN A 389 3.33 31.73 -20.83
CA GLN A 389 3.14 31.85 -22.28
C GLN A 389 4.05 30.83 -22.98
N LEU A 390 3.52 30.16 -24.00
CA LEU A 390 4.25 29.21 -24.86
C LEU A 390 4.60 29.90 -26.18
N ASP A 391 5.81 30.47 -26.27
CA ASP A 391 6.28 31.18 -27.47
C ASP A 391 6.91 30.24 -28.52
N ASP A 392 7.54 29.15 -28.06
CA ASP A 392 8.22 28.11 -28.85
C ASP A 392 7.64 26.71 -28.57
N GLY A 393 6.51 26.63 -27.87
CA GLY A 393 5.89 25.41 -27.36
C GLY A 393 6.55 24.77 -26.15
N THR A 394 7.61 25.38 -25.58
CA THR A 394 8.29 24.86 -24.40
C THR A 394 7.71 25.45 -23.11
N PHE A 395 7.13 24.60 -22.28
CA PHE A 395 6.81 24.91 -20.90
C PHE A 395 7.97 24.56 -19.97
N LEU A 396 8.39 25.50 -19.12
CA LEU A 396 9.38 25.24 -18.07
C LEU A 396 8.69 25.03 -16.72
N VAL A 397 8.85 23.85 -16.14
CA VAL A 397 8.43 23.56 -14.75
C VAL A 397 9.44 24.23 -13.81
N ASN A 398 9.11 25.44 -13.33
CA ASN A 398 9.98 26.22 -12.43
C ASN A 398 9.26 26.68 -11.14
N SER A 399 7.96 26.43 -11.01
CA SER A 399 7.22 26.70 -9.78
C SER A 399 7.37 25.54 -8.79
N PRO A 400 7.90 25.75 -7.56
CA PRO A 400 8.03 24.67 -6.57
C PRO A 400 6.68 24.08 -6.14
N ARG A 401 5.58 24.82 -6.39
CA ARG A 401 4.19 24.39 -6.13
C ARG A 401 3.78 23.14 -6.90
N TRP A 402 4.50 22.75 -7.96
CA TRP A 402 4.24 21.51 -8.68
C TRP A 402 4.33 20.30 -7.76
N PHE A 403 5.46 20.15 -7.05
CA PHE A 403 5.81 18.93 -6.31
C PHE A 403 5.76 19.12 -4.79
N THR A 404 5.63 20.36 -4.29
CA THR A 404 5.40 20.61 -2.86
C THR A 404 4.06 20.00 -2.43
N PRO A 405 3.97 19.23 -1.33
CA PRO A 405 2.71 18.69 -0.85
C PRO A 405 1.76 19.79 -0.33
N ASN A 406 0.47 19.50 -0.30
CA ASN A 406 -0.49 20.24 0.52
C ASN A 406 -0.50 19.61 1.93
N TYR A 407 -1.02 20.31 2.94
CA TYR A 407 -1.08 19.81 4.32
C TYR A 407 -2.50 19.81 4.84
N ARG A 408 -2.89 18.76 5.57
CA ARG A 408 -4.15 18.72 6.35
C ARG A 408 -4.05 19.53 7.64
N PRO A 409 -5.17 19.83 8.32
CA PRO A 409 -5.15 20.37 9.68
C PRO A 409 -4.40 19.50 10.69
N GLU A 410 -4.30 18.19 10.44
CA GLU A 410 -3.49 17.23 11.22
C GLU A 410 -2.02 17.15 10.73
N ASP A 411 -1.58 18.11 9.91
CA ASP A 411 -0.23 18.24 9.37
C ASP A 411 0.30 17.06 8.53
N VAL A 412 -0.62 16.21 8.07
CA VAL A 412 -0.35 15.12 7.11
C VAL A 412 -0.09 15.69 5.71
N ALA A 413 1.03 15.30 5.10
CA ALA A 413 1.41 15.72 3.75
C ALA A 413 0.61 14.98 2.65
N ILE A 414 -0.09 15.73 1.80
CA ILE A 414 -0.82 15.26 0.61
C ILE A 414 -0.05 15.66 -0.65
N TYR A 415 0.58 14.69 -1.31
CA TYR A 415 1.21 14.93 -2.60
C TYR A 415 0.19 14.90 -3.74
N PRO A 416 0.43 15.64 -4.84
CA PRO A 416 -0.41 15.55 -6.02
C PRO A 416 -0.13 14.26 -6.78
N THR A 417 -1.20 13.62 -7.21
CA THR A 417 -1.19 12.43 -8.08
C THR A 417 -1.00 12.79 -9.56
N ASN A 418 -1.46 13.98 -9.94
CA ASN A 418 -1.46 14.50 -11.31
C ASN A 418 -1.61 16.03 -11.32
N TRP A 419 -1.30 16.61 -12.48
CA TRP A 419 -1.58 18.00 -12.82
C TRP A 419 -2.51 18.04 -14.03
N TYR A 420 -3.46 18.96 -14.01
CA TYR A 420 -4.34 19.26 -15.11
C TYR A 420 -3.85 20.52 -15.83
N LEU A 421 -3.59 20.40 -17.13
CA LEU A 421 -3.04 21.46 -17.97
C LEU A 421 -4.07 21.90 -19.01
N GLU A 422 -4.22 23.22 -19.16
CA GLU A 422 -5.04 23.85 -20.20
C GLU A 422 -4.16 24.79 -21.04
N ILE A 423 -4.17 24.60 -22.37
CA ILE A 423 -3.50 25.48 -23.33
C ILE A 423 -4.57 26.23 -24.11
N THR A 424 -4.48 27.55 -24.13
CA THR A 424 -5.45 28.49 -24.74
C THR A 424 -4.76 29.32 -25.81
N GLU A 425 -5.29 29.28 -27.03
CA GLU A 425 -4.83 30.12 -28.14
C GLU A 425 -5.86 31.23 -28.39
N GLY A 426 -5.45 32.49 -28.17
CA GLY A 426 -6.37 33.62 -28.16
C GLY A 426 -7.43 33.49 -27.06
N ASN A 427 -8.71 33.42 -27.46
CA ASN A 427 -9.86 33.29 -26.54
C ASN A 427 -10.46 31.88 -26.50
N GLN A 428 -9.78 30.86 -27.06
CA GLN A 428 -10.30 29.49 -27.15
C GLN A 428 -9.37 28.49 -26.46
N ILE A 429 -9.95 27.61 -25.63
CA ILE A 429 -9.23 26.48 -25.05
C ILE A 429 -8.92 25.48 -26.17
N THR A 430 -7.63 25.23 -26.39
CA THR A 430 -7.10 24.44 -27.51
C THR A 430 -6.78 23.02 -27.06
N TYR A 431 -6.20 22.83 -25.87
CA TYR A 431 -5.84 21.49 -25.36
C TYR A 431 -6.06 21.36 -23.85
N MET A 432 -6.43 20.15 -23.41
CA MET A 432 -6.66 19.77 -22.01
C MET A 432 -5.98 18.41 -21.74
N LEU A 433 -5.15 18.30 -20.69
CA LEU A 433 -4.38 17.09 -20.40
C LEU A 433 -4.16 16.87 -18.89
N ASN A 434 -4.44 15.66 -18.40
CA ASN A 434 -3.99 15.20 -17.09
C ASN A 434 -2.64 14.49 -17.24
N ILE A 435 -1.61 15.03 -16.61
CA ILE A 435 -0.26 14.45 -16.54
C ILE A 435 -0.10 13.82 -15.15
N PRO A 436 0.14 12.51 -15.02
CA PRO A 436 0.38 11.86 -13.72
C PRO A 436 1.79 12.10 -13.20
N ALA A 437 1.99 12.02 -11.88
CA ALA A 437 3.32 11.99 -11.26
C ALA A 437 4.20 10.85 -11.78
N ALA A 438 3.61 9.71 -12.14
CA ALA A 438 4.29 8.56 -12.74
C ALA A 438 5.16 8.95 -13.95
N MET A 439 4.76 9.94 -14.76
CA MET A 439 5.57 10.43 -15.88
C MET A 439 6.89 11.07 -15.42
N PHE A 440 6.86 11.82 -14.32
CA PHE A 440 8.05 12.42 -13.73
C PHE A 440 8.86 11.39 -12.93
N ASN A 441 8.17 10.58 -12.14
CA ASN A 441 8.80 9.59 -11.27
C ASN A 441 9.50 8.48 -12.06
N LEU A 442 8.95 8.02 -13.18
CA LEU A 442 9.62 7.02 -14.05
C LEU A 442 10.93 7.53 -14.64
N SER A 443 11.02 8.79 -15.05
CA SER A 443 12.28 9.41 -15.53
C SER A 443 13.39 9.37 -14.48
N LYS A 444 13.04 9.61 -13.20
CA LYS A 444 13.99 9.64 -12.08
C LYS A 444 14.32 8.24 -11.55
N ILE A 445 13.34 7.36 -11.37
CA ILE A 445 13.50 6.02 -10.77
C ILE A 445 14.08 5.02 -11.78
N VAL A 446 13.58 5.02 -13.02
CA VAL A 446 13.98 4.04 -14.04
C VAL A 446 15.16 4.58 -14.85
N GLY A 447 15.03 5.80 -15.38
CA GLY A 447 16.03 6.43 -16.24
C GLY A 447 17.20 7.11 -15.51
N ASN A 448 17.06 7.41 -14.20
CA ASN A 448 18.01 8.20 -13.42
C ASN A 448 18.34 9.57 -14.09
N ILE A 449 17.31 10.27 -14.54
CA ILE A 449 17.41 11.54 -15.26
C ILE A 449 17.10 12.71 -14.33
N ASP A 450 18.06 13.62 -14.14
CA ASP A 450 17.89 14.84 -13.34
C ASP A 450 17.42 16.05 -14.15
N ASN A 451 17.72 16.06 -15.46
CA ASN A 451 17.42 17.17 -16.34
C ASN A 451 16.73 16.64 -17.60
N VAL A 452 15.41 16.83 -17.68
CA VAL A 452 14.57 16.18 -18.69
C VAL A 452 13.81 17.19 -19.54
N THR A 453 13.60 16.84 -20.82
CA THR A 453 12.64 17.49 -21.70
C THR A 453 11.66 16.44 -22.21
N TYR A 454 10.44 16.44 -21.69
CA TYR A 454 9.34 15.65 -22.23
C TYR A 454 8.87 16.31 -23.52
N THR A 455 8.66 15.53 -24.59
CA THR A 455 7.96 16.03 -25.79
C THR A 455 6.61 15.35 -25.87
N ILE A 456 5.54 16.14 -25.74
CA ILE A 456 4.16 15.68 -25.82
C ILE A 456 3.64 16.00 -27.22
N THR A 457 3.40 14.96 -28.02
CA THR A 457 2.87 15.07 -29.38
C THR A 457 1.36 14.95 -29.35
N MET A 458 0.65 16.03 -29.71
CA MET A 458 -0.80 16.07 -29.81
C MET A 458 -1.24 15.50 -31.16
N LEU A 459 -1.60 14.22 -31.17
CA LEU A 459 -1.97 13.46 -32.38
C LEU A 459 -3.37 13.78 -32.93
N SER A 460 -4.19 14.55 -32.22
CA SER A 460 -5.52 14.97 -32.68
C SER A 460 -5.72 16.47 -32.54
N LYS A 461 -6.68 17.00 -33.28
CA LYS A 461 -7.17 18.38 -33.14
C LYS A 461 -7.84 18.61 -31.77
N PRO A 462 -7.98 19.89 -31.34
CA PRO A 462 -8.72 20.30 -30.15
C PRO A 462 -10.10 19.65 -29.99
N VAL A 463 -10.46 19.36 -28.74
CA VAL A 463 -11.76 18.77 -28.38
C VAL A 463 -12.69 19.86 -27.87
N PRO A 464 -13.85 20.11 -28.51
CA PRO A 464 -14.84 21.06 -28.01
C PRO A 464 -15.36 20.64 -26.63
N LYS A 465 -15.42 21.63 -25.72
CA LYS A 465 -15.91 21.47 -24.35
C LYS A 465 -17.29 20.80 -24.32
N GLY A 466 -17.42 19.75 -23.50
CA GLY A 466 -18.68 19.02 -23.27
C GLY A 466 -18.88 17.73 -24.08
N ASN A 467 -18.07 17.47 -25.11
CA ASN A 467 -18.24 16.28 -25.97
C ASN A 467 -17.52 15.00 -25.48
N ILE A 468 -16.60 15.11 -24.52
CA ILE A 468 -15.77 14.01 -24.03
C ILE A 468 -15.70 14.10 -22.51
N LYS A 469 -15.78 12.96 -21.81
CA LYS A 469 -15.87 12.91 -20.34
C LYS A 469 -14.68 12.27 -19.66
N THR A 470 -13.98 11.33 -20.31
CA THR A 470 -12.89 10.57 -19.70
C THR A 470 -11.66 10.50 -20.62
N GLN A 471 -10.50 10.70 -20.02
CA GLN A 471 -9.17 10.50 -20.55
C GLN A 471 -8.55 9.28 -19.90
N TRP A 472 -8.27 8.26 -20.71
CA TRP A 472 -7.49 7.10 -20.32
C TRP A 472 -6.00 7.35 -20.60
N LEU A 473 -5.13 6.71 -19.83
CA LEU A 473 -3.67 6.66 -20.06
C LEU A 473 -3.21 5.21 -20.08
N ASP A 474 -2.62 4.80 -21.20
CA ASP A 474 -1.90 3.55 -21.39
C ASP A 474 -0.39 3.78 -21.16
N MET A 475 0.25 2.89 -20.40
CA MET A 475 1.72 2.89 -20.16
C MET A 475 2.30 1.52 -20.51
N GLY A 476 3.31 1.48 -21.38
CA GLY A 476 3.93 0.22 -21.81
C GLY A 476 5.24 0.42 -22.55
N GLU A 477 5.85 -0.70 -22.96
CA GLU A 477 7.01 -0.68 -23.85
C GLU A 477 6.60 -0.34 -25.29
N GLU A 478 7.54 0.18 -26.08
CA GLU A 478 7.34 0.48 -27.51
C GLU A 478 6.84 -0.74 -28.33
N SER A 479 7.20 -1.95 -27.92
CA SER A 479 6.77 -3.23 -28.51
C SER A 479 5.29 -3.58 -28.27
N TYR A 480 4.67 -3.05 -27.21
CA TYR A 480 3.29 -3.37 -26.81
C TYR A 480 2.23 -2.67 -27.67
N ARG A 481 2.67 -1.87 -28.66
CA ARG A 481 1.84 -0.91 -29.41
C ARG A 481 1.00 -1.49 -30.54
N GLU A 482 1.33 -2.67 -31.05
CA GLU A 482 0.71 -3.17 -32.29
C GLU A 482 -0.67 -3.84 -32.08
N ASN A 483 -0.96 -4.38 -30.90
CA ASN A 483 -2.15 -5.24 -30.71
C ASN A 483 -3.37 -4.57 -30.05
N THR A 484 -3.24 -3.40 -29.43
CA THR A 484 -4.31 -2.77 -28.62
C THR A 484 -4.81 -1.42 -29.12
N ILE A 485 -4.14 -0.80 -30.09
CA ILE A 485 -4.36 0.61 -30.47
C ILE A 485 -5.41 0.77 -31.59
N HIS A 486 -5.73 -0.29 -32.35
CA HIS A 486 -6.47 -0.20 -33.63
C HIS A 486 -7.90 0.37 -33.59
N ASN A 487 -8.54 0.50 -32.42
CA ASN A 487 -9.94 0.95 -32.29
C ASN A 487 -10.16 2.17 -31.36
N ARG A 488 -9.12 2.81 -30.83
CA ARG A 488 -9.25 4.02 -30.00
C ARG A 488 -8.51 5.19 -30.64
N ALA A 489 -9.19 6.31 -30.88
CA ALA A 489 -8.58 7.50 -31.46
C ALA A 489 -7.53 8.10 -30.50
N PRO A 490 -6.27 8.28 -30.93
CA PRO A 490 -5.20 8.77 -30.07
C PRO A 490 -5.15 10.31 -30.00
N TYR A 491 -4.63 10.81 -28.89
CA TYR A 491 -4.26 12.22 -28.64
C TYR A 491 -3.27 12.18 -27.48
N ALA A 492 -2.30 13.09 -27.46
CA ALA A 492 -1.13 13.05 -26.58
C ALA A 492 -0.37 11.70 -26.59
N LYS A 493 0.89 11.75 -26.99
CA LYS A 493 1.88 10.72 -26.60
C LYS A 493 3.15 11.38 -26.10
N THR A 494 3.81 10.73 -25.16
CA THR A 494 5.09 11.16 -24.60
C THR A 494 6.03 9.98 -24.50
N ARG A 495 7.22 10.12 -25.09
CA ARG A 495 8.36 9.22 -24.84
C ARG A 495 9.24 9.82 -23.76
N ILE A 496 9.65 9.01 -22.79
CA ILE A 496 10.74 9.38 -21.88
C ILE A 496 12.06 8.99 -22.56
N VAL A 497 12.82 9.98 -23.03
CA VAL A 497 14.17 9.75 -23.57
C VAL A 497 15.04 9.11 -22.49
N GLY A 498 15.69 7.98 -22.78
CA GLY A 498 16.47 7.22 -21.80
C GLY A 498 15.70 6.09 -21.09
N THR A 499 14.42 5.87 -21.42
CA THR A 499 13.71 4.63 -21.10
C THR A 499 13.05 4.05 -22.35
N ASN A 500 12.56 2.82 -22.26
CA ASN A 500 11.72 2.18 -23.28
C ASN A 500 10.20 2.36 -23.01
N ILE A 501 9.84 3.19 -22.03
CA ILE A 501 8.47 3.37 -21.55
C ILE A 501 7.84 4.58 -22.24
N ASP A 502 6.66 4.36 -22.82
CA ASP A 502 5.87 5.38 -23.48
C ASP A 502 4.52 5.59 -22.76
N PHE A 503 4.06 6.84 -22.79
CA PHE A 503 2.75 7.28 -22.30
C PHE A 503 1.87 7.63 -23.48
N ILE A 504 0.67 7.06 -23.54
CA ILE A 504 -0.31 7.28 -24.62
C ILE A 504 -1.67 7.51 -23.99
N TRP A 505 -2.33 8.61 -24.32
CA TRP A 505 -3.66 8.89 -23.78
C TRP A 505 -4.76 8.46 -24.81
N SER A 506 -5.87 7.84 -24.37
CA SER A 506 -7.03 7.38 -25.19
C SER A 506 -8.39 7.91 -24.66
N LEU A 507 -9.27 8.54 -25.46
CA LEU A 507 -10.32 9.51 -25.02
C LEU A 507 -11.66 8.84 -25.25
N ASP A 508 -12.58 8.97 -24.29
CA ASP A 508 -13.85 8.27 -24.35
C ASP A 508 -15.07 9.19 -24.28
N LYS A 509 -15.99 8.97 -25.22
CA LYS A 509 -17.32 9.57 -25.28
C LYS A 509 -18.28 8.61 -24.58
N LYS A 510 -18.61 8.90 -23.31
CA LYS A 510 -19.72 8.23 -22.60
C LYS A 510 -21.06 8.56 -23.24
#